data_AF-A0A936KV93-F1
#
_entry.id   AF-A0A936KV93-F1
#
_cell.length_a   1.000
_cell.length_b   1.000
_cell.length_c   1.000
_cell.angle_alpha   90.00
_cell.angle_beta   90.00
_cell.angle_gamma   90.00
#
_symmetry.space_group_name_H-M   'P 1'
#
loop_
_entity.id
_entity.type
_entity.pdbx_description
1 polymer ?
#
loop_
_entity_poly.entity_id
_entity_poly.type
_entity_poly.pdbx_seq_one_letter_code
_entity_poly.pdbx_strand_id
1 'polypeptide(L)'
;MSQTIGSFISKNRKFIPLISTALLALVAYGIGAYFFVGMRNPQVFFNLFRNSSWLLISGIGMTFVILTGGIDLSVSGVVALTTVASAVLLREGWNPWFVVFLMLVMGMALGATMGSFITYLKVQPFIATLAGMWFARGMCFFISDDAVTIDEPIFQILGKTKILIPGLKELADQQGTPAPYISIPVIVAFTLLGIAIFVAHYTRFGRTVYAIGGNEGRNEQSARLMGLPVNRTKMLVYTFNGFCSALAGLSFSLFVSSGHGLYAPGLELEVIASVVMGGTMLTGGSGYVFGTFFGVLVLAVTQALIQFIGSLSSWWTKIVIGILTLTFIGVQTVLANRKSGKTAQTTQELVALHRKQQRLALGIGIFVVLAVATIFSVSKFRSSSTNVTTADSQCVVAPFREVEAANLVKDGAVIVYHRTAGPQCVDELFAIYPDGRVTGSDGVKEVEKQIAPEEVEQLLVAISVEHLWFTNEIYSTYLNPCRQCFAHYIDISYNGQAKSATGVDGTTAMPPGYAFALAEIRPLLPEINPAP
;
A
#
# COMPACT_ATOMS: atom_id res chain seq x y z
N MET A 1 21.82 -32.92 15.06
CA MET A 1 21.08 -31.77 14.50
C MET A 1 19.77 -31.48 15.24
N SER A 2 18.88 -32.46 15.44
CA SER A 2 17.57 -32.26 16.13
C SER A 2 17.68 -31.81 17.61
N GLN A 3 18.61 -32.39 18.39
CA GLN A 3 18.80 -32.02 19.81
C GLN A 3 19.43 -30.63 19.98
N THR A 4 20.35 -30.23 19.08
CA THR A 4 21.00 -28.92 19.08
C THR A 4 20.04 -27.79 18.69
N ILE A 5 19.13 -28.06 17.74
CA ILE A 5 18.05 -27.12 17.38
C ILE A 5 17.05 -26.99 18.55
N GLY A 6 16.71 -28.09 19.21
CA GLY A 6 15.81 -28.09 20.37
C GLY A 6 16.35 -27.29 21.56
N SER A 7 17.65 -27.38 21.86
CA SER A 7 18.29 -26.62 22.94
C SER A 7 18.48 -25.13 22.60
N PHE A 8 18.71 -24.80 21.33
CA PHE A 8 18.76 -23.41 20.87
C PHE A 8 17.38 -22.72 20.94
N ILE A 9 16.32 -23.41 20.50
CA ILE A 9 14.94 -22.91 20.53
C ILE A 9 14.45 -22.70 21.97
N SER A 10 14.81 -23.60 22.90
CA SER A 10 14.40 -23.46 24.30
C SER A 10 15.09 -22.29 25.00
N LYS A 11 16.37 -22.01 24.66
CA LYS A 11 17.16 -20.90 25.23
C LYS A 11 16.78 -19.53 24.65
N ASN A 12 16.40 -19.48 23.36
CA ASN A 12 16.06 -18.23 22.64
C ASN A 12 14.56 -18.05 22.40
N ARG A 13 13.72 -18.58 23.29
CA ARG A 13 12.26 -18.63 23.12
C ARG A 13 11.59 -17.25 22.91
N LYS A 14 12.22 -16.18 23.42
CA LYS A 14 11.79 -14.78 23.24
C LYS A 14 11.93 -14.27 21.79
N PHE A 15 12.85 -14.84 21.02
CA PHE A 15 13.14 -14.45 19.63
C PHE A 15 12.40 -15.32 18.60
N ILE A 16 11.64 -16.33 19.03
CA ILE A 16 10.93 -17.24 18.10
C ILE A 16 10.00 -16.49 17.14
N PRO A 17 9.14 -15.55 17.57
CA PRO A 17 8.28 -14.81 16.64
C PRO A 17 9.08 -14.01 15.61
N LEU A 18 10.19 -13.41 16.05
CA LEU A 18 11.08 -12.61 15.21
C LEU A 18 11.83 -13.47 14.18
N ILE A 19 12.38 -14.60 14.59
CA ILE A 19 13.06 -15.54 13.69
C ILE A 19 12.06 -16.14 12.70
N SER A 20 10.84 -16.47 13.16
CA SER A 20 9.79 -17.02 12.31
C SER A 20 9.36 -16.04 11.21
N THR A 21 9.23 -14.75 11.53
CA THR A 21 8.86 -13.72 10.54
C THR A 21 9.99 -13.35 9.61
N ALA A 22 11.22 -13.26 10.12
CA ALA A 22 12.40 -13.11 9.28
C ALA A 22 12.51 -14.26 8.27
N LEU A 23 12.34 -15.51 8.72
CA LEU A 23 12.36 -16.68 7.85
C LEU A 23 11.21 -16.64 6.83
N LEU A 24 10.00 -16.30 7.26
CA LEU A 24 8.84 -16.17 6.37
C LEU A 24 9.11 -15.14 5.26
N ALA A 25 9.61 -13.95 5.61
CA ALA A 25 9.93 -12.90 4.64
C ALA A 25 11.00 -13.36 3.64
N LEU A 26 12.07 -14.00 4.11
CA LEU A 26 13.15 -14.50 3.26
C LEU A 26 12.69 -15.63 2.33
N VAL A 27 11.91 -16.59 2.84
CA VAL A 27 11.36 -17.69 2.05
C VAL A 27 10.37 -17.16 1.03
N ALA A 28 9.46 -16.27 1.41
CA ALA A 28 8.49 -15.66 0.49
C ALA A 28 9.19 -14.88 -0.63
N TYR A 29 10.22 -14.09 -0.30
CA TYR A 29 11.02 -13.39 -1.30
C TYR A 29 11.79 -14.36 -2.20
N GLY A 30 12.39 -15.41 -1.64
CA GLY A 30 13.11 -16.44 -2.40
C GLY A 30 12.21 -17.21 -3.37
N ILE A 31 10.98 -17.55 -2.94
CA ILE A 31 9.94 -18.14 -3.80
C ILE A 31 9.59 -17.16 -4.92
N GLY A 32 9.38 -15.89 -4.59
CA GLY A 32 9.14 -14.83 -5.57
C GLY A 32 10.26 -14.71 -6.61
N ALA A 33 11.50 -14.66 -6.16
CA ALA A 33 12.67 -14.60 -7.02
C ALA A 33 12.83 -15.87 -7.89
N TYR A 34 12.39 -17.03 -7.41
CA TYR A 34 12.37 -18.26 -8.20
C TYR A 34 11.36 -18.17 -9.36
N PHE A 35 10.11 -17.79 -9.06
CA PHE A 35 9.02 -17.73 -10.03
C PHE A 35 9.07 -16.50 -10.95
N PHE A 36 9.50 -15.35 -10.45
CA PHE A 36 9.53 -14.08 -11.18
C PHE A 36 10.97 -13.64 -11.41
N VAL A 37 11.43 -13.72 -12.66
CA VAL A 37 12.79 -13.28 -13.04
C VAL A 37 13.02 -11.81 -12.68
N GLY A 38 11.99 -10.96 -12.78
CA GLY A 38 12.08 -9.54 -12.40
C GLY A 38 12.42 -9.32 -10.93
N MET A 39 11.97 -10.19 -10.01
CA MET A 39 12.30 -10.10 -8.58
C MET A 39 13.76 -10.43 -8.27
N ARG A 40 14.53 -10.97 -9.23
CA ARG A 40 15.97 -11.20 -9.06
C ARG A 40 16.78 -9.90 -9.18
N ASN A 41 16.20 -8.84 -9.73
CA ASN A 41 16.85 -7.54 -9.82
C ASN A 41 17.07 -6.95 -8.41
N PRO A 42 18.31 -6.62 -8.01
CA PRO A 42 18.59 -6.02 -6.71
C PRO A 42 17.78 -4.76 -6.40
N GLN A 43 17.44 -3.95 -7.41
CA GLN A 43 16.62 -2.76 -7.21
C GLN A 43 15.20 -3.10 -6.73
N VAL A 44 14.64 -4.24 -7.15
CA VAL A 44 13.32 -4.68 -6.69
C VAL A 44 13.34 -4.98 -5.19
N PHE A 45 14.43 -5.57 -4.70
CA PHE A 45 14.63 -5.75 -3.26
C PHE A 45 14.68 -4.40 -2.52
N PHE A 46 15.46 -3.44 -3.01
CA PHE A 46 15.54 -2.12 -2.39
C PHE A 46 14.23 -1.32 -2.48
N ASN A 47 13.44 -1.54 -3.52
CA ASN A 47 12.10 -0.96 -3.65
C ASN A 47 11.15 -1.42 -2.54
N LEU A 48 11.34 -2.61 -1.95
CA LEU A 48 10.55 -3.04 -0.78
C LEU A 48 10.71 -2.05 0.37
N PHE A 49 11.93 -1.61 0.65
CA PHE A 49 12.18 -0.64 1.71
C PHE A 49 11.70 0.77 1.32
N ARG A 50 11.89 1.16 0.06
CA ARG A 50 11.41 2.45 -0.44
C ARG A 50 9.90 2.58 -0.27
N ASN A 51 9.16 1.57 -0.72
CA ASN A 51 7.69 1.58 -0.73
C ASN A 51 7.07 1.39 0.66
N SER A 52 7.82 0.85 1.63
CA SER A 52 7.34 0.59 2.99
C SER A 52 8.04 1.43 4.08
N SER A 53 8.83 2.44 3.69
CA SER A 53 9.59 3.31 4.61
C SER A 53 8.70 4.04 5.62
N TRP A 54 7.64 4.71 5.14
CA TRP A 54 6.64 5.39 5.95
C TRP A 54 5.88 4.42 6.87
N LEU A 55 5.56 3.21 6.40
CA LEU A 55 4.93 2.15 7.20
C LEU A 55 5.84 1.67 8.33
N LEU A 56 7.14 1.55 8.07
CA LEU A 56 8.15 1.21 9.10
C LEU A 56 8.26 2.30 10.17
N ILE A 57 8.29 3.57 9.76
CA ILE A 57 8.36 4.71 10.69
C ILE A 57 7.14 4.69 11.63
N SER A 58 5.93 4.57 11.09
CA SER A 58 4.70 4.44 11.88
C SER A 58 4.72 3.21 12.78
N GLY A 59 5.19 2.07 12.27
CA GLY A 59 5.35 0.83 13.03
C GLY A 59 6.27 0.97 14.24
N ILE A 60 7.36 1.72 14.11
CA ILE A 60 8.29 1.94 15.22
C ILE A 60 7.57 2.65 16.38
N GLY A 61 6.83 3.73 16.11
CA GLY A 61 6.03 4.43 17.11
C GLY A 61 4.97 3.51 17.73
N MET A 62 4.21 2.82 16.89
CA MET A 62 3.14 1.92 17.33
C MET A 62 3.67 0.76 18.18
N THR A 63 4.91 0.33 17.96
CA THR A 63 5.55 -0.70 18.80
C THR A 63 5.65 -0.25 20.26
N PHE A 64 6.03 1.01 20.52
CA PHE A 64 6.07 1.51 21.90
C PHE A 64 4.68 1.58 22.52
N VAL A 65 3.68 2.00 21.75
CA VAL A 65 2.28 2.04 22.20
C VAL A 65 1.80 0.64 22.60
N ILE A 66 1.96 -0.35 21.71
CA ILE A 66 1.56 -1.74 21.99
C ILE A 66 2.36 -2.32 23.15
N LEU A 67 3.67 -2.00 23.27
CA LEU A 67 4.47 -2.47 24.40
C LEU A 67 3.94 -1.97 25.75
N THR A 68 3.35 -0.77 25.81
CA THR A 68 2.66 -0.30 27.03
C THR A 68 1.25 -0.87 27.24
N GLY A 69 0.76 -1.70 26.31
CA GLY A 69 -0.61 -2.26 26.33
C GLY A 69 -1.67 -1.34 25.75
N GLY A 70 -1.27 -0.31 24.98
CA GLY A 70 -2.18 0.59 24.28
C GLY A 70 -2.41 0.20 22.83
N ILE A 71 -3.41 0.82 22.21
CA ILE A 71 -3.63 0.80 20.75
C ILE A 71 -3.88 2.25 20.33
N ASP A 72 -3.14 2.72 19.33
CA ASP A 72 -3.28 4.06 18.76
C ASP A 72 -3.77 3.98 17.31
N LEU A 73 -5.03 4.34 17.10
CA LEU A 73 -5.65 4.39 15.77
C LEU A 73 -5.42 5.73 15.05
N SER A 74 -4.94 6.75 15.75
CA SER A 74 -4.79 8.10 15.18
C SER A 74 -3.67 8.22 14.15
N VAL A 75 -2.76 7.24 14.09
CA VAL A 75 -1.58 7.21 13.22
C VAL A 75 -1.93 7.56 11.77
N SER A 76 -3.00 7.00 11.21
CA SER A 76 -3.38 7.28 9.82
C SER A 76 -3.93 8.69 9.62
N GLY A 77 -4.72 9.20 10.58
CA GLY A 77 -5.22 10.57 10.56
C GLY A 77 -4.09 11.59 10.65
N VAL A 78 -3.10 11.37 11.53
CA VAL A 78 -1.92 12.25 11.67
C VAL A 78 -1.03 12.18 10.43
N VAL A 79 -0.84 10.99 9.83
CA VAL A 79 -0.13 10.83 8.55
C VAL A 79 -0.82 11.63 7.45
N ALA A 80 -2.15 11.51 7.31
CA ALA A 80 -2.92 12.25 6.30
C ALA A 80 -2.93 13.77 6.55
N LEU A 81 -3.02 14.20 7.81
CA LEU A 81 -3.00 15.62 8.16
C LEU A 81 -1.64 16.24 7.85
N THR A 82 -0.56 15.55 8.19
CA THR A 82 0.80 16.07 7.93
C THR A 82 1.16 16.06 6.45
N THR A 83 0.62 15.14 5.63
CA THR A 83 0.82 15.15 4.18
C THR A 83 0.07 16.31 3.51
N VAL A 84 -1.21 16.53 3.82
CA VAL A 84 -1.97 17.64 3.22
C VAL A 84 -1.50 19.00 3.73
N ALA A 85 -1.23 19.14 5.03
CA ALA A 85 -0.75 20.40 5.61
C ALA A 85 0.65 20.77 5.08
N SER A 86 1.56 19.79 4.94
CA SER A 86 2.85 20.06 4.30
C SER A 86 2.68 20.47 2.84
N ALA A 87 1.80 19.81 2.08
CA ALA A 87 1.57 20.17 0.69
C ALA A 87 1.05 21.59 0.50
N VAL A 88 0.06 22.01 1.31
CA VAL A 88 -0.50 23.36 1.26
C VAL A 88 0.53 24.42 1.64
N LEU A 89 1.24 24.24 2.77
CA LEU A 89 2.23 25.23 3.23
C LEU A 89 3.39 25.39 2.23
N LEU A 90 3.83 24.29 1.60
CA LEU A 90 4.86 24.36 0.56
C LEU A 90 4.34 25.05 -0.70
N ARG A 91 3.09 24.82 -1.11
CA ARG A 91 2.45 25.52 -2.23
C ARG A 91 2.33 27.02 -1.96
N GLU A 92 2.08 27.42 -0.72
CA GLU A 92 2.09 28.82 -0.29
C GLU A 92 3.50 29.44 -0.22
N GLY A 93 4.55 28.67 -0.49
CA GLY A 93 5.93 29.15 -0.52
C GLY A 93 6.60 29.22 0.85
N TRP A 94 6.08 28.54 1.87
CA TRP A 94 6.74 28.48 3.18
C TRP A 94 8.07 27.74 3.08
N ASN A 95 9.04 28.13 3.92
CA ASN A 95 10.35 27.48 3.96
C ASN A 95 10.22 25.97 4.27
N PRO A 96 10.77 25.06 3.44
CA PRO A 96 10.55 23.62 3.59
C PRO A 96 11.06 23.03 4.91
N TRP A 97 12.18 23.54 5.44
CA TRP A 97 12.71 23.10 6.73
C TRP A 97 11.81 23.51 7.88
N PHE A 98 11.22 24.70 7.77
CA PHE A 98 10.23 25.16 8.75
C PHE A 98 8.95 24.32 8.69
N VAL A 99 8.48 23.96 7.48
CA VAL A 99 7.34 23.04 7.32
C VAL A 99 7.63 21.69 7.96
N VAL A 100 8.79 21.09 7.70
CA VAL A 100 9.20 19.81 8.34
C VAL A 100 9.16 19.94 9.86
N PHE A 101 9.78 20.98 10.42
CA PHE A 101 9.77 21.23 11.86
C PHE A 101 8.35 21.37 12.41
N LEU A 102 7.50 22.17 11.76
CA LEU A 102 6.11 22.40 12.16
C LEU A 102 5.30 21.10 12.15
N MET A 103 5.43 20.27 11.12
CA MET A 103 4.71 18.99 11.03
C MET A 103 5.12 18.04 12.16
N LEU A 104 6.41 17.96 12.49
CA LEU A 104 6.91 17.13 13.59
C LEU A 104 6.38 17.62 14.95
N VAL A 105 6.36 18.93 15.18
CA VAL A 105 5.79 19.54 16.39
C VAL A 105 4.29 19.29 16.48
N MET A 106 3.55 19.43 15.38
CA MET A 106 2.12 19.15 15.33
C MET A 106 1.81 17.69 15.63
N GLY A 107 2.56 16.74 15.06
CA GLY A 107 2.43 15.31 15.39
C GLY A 107 2.68 15.03 16.87
N MET A 108 3.75 15.58 17.43
CA MET A 108 4.05 15.46 18.86
C MET A 108 2.94 16.07 19.73
N ALA A 109 2.41 17.23 19.35
CA ALA A 109 1.33 17.89 20.07
C ALA A 109 0.05 17.05 20.08
N LEU A 110 -0.39 16.54 18.93
CA LEU A 110 -1.55 15.65 18.84
C LEU A 110 -1.36 14.36 19.65
N GLY A 111 -0.17 13.74 19.54
CA GLY A 111 0.17 12.55 20.32
C GLY A 111 0.21 12.82 21.83
N ALA A 112 0.75 13.95 22.25
CA ALA A 112 0.77 14.39 23.65
C ALA A 112 -0.65 14.66 24.16
N THR A 113 -1.50 15.30 23.36
CA THR A 113 -2.91 15.53 23.69
C THR A 113 -3.60 14.19 23.90
N MET A 114 -3.56 13.25 22.96
CA MET A 114 -4.18 11.93 23.15
C MET A 114 -3.59 11.19 24.35
N GLY A 115 -2.27 11.23 24.50
CA GLY A 115 -1.56 10.68 25.66
C GLY A 115 -2.06 11.27 26.99
N SER A 116 -2.44 12.55 27.03
CA SER A 116 -2.95 13.23 28.23
C SER A 116 -4.34 12.74 28.62
N PHE A 117 -5.25 12.56 27.65
CA PHE A 117 -6.57 11.96 27.88
C PHE A 117 -6.43 10.52 28.40
N ILE A 118 -5.51 9.76 27.82
CA ILE A 118 -5.26 8.36 28.22
C ILE A 118 -4.66 8.29 29.63
N THR A 119 -3.70 9.16 29.93
CA THR A 119 -2.91 9.07 31.17
C THR A 119 -3.62 9.71 32.36
N TYR A 120 -4.19 10.90 32.20
CA TYR A 120 -4.77 11.68 33.29
C TYR A 120 -6.27 11.50 33.41
N LEU A 121 -7.00 11.51 32.29
CA LEU A 121 -8.45 11.30 32.27
C LEU A 121 -8.82 9.81 32.27
N LYS A 122 -7.83 8.91 32.19
CA LYS A 122 -8.00 7.44 32.20
C LYS A 122 -8.97 6.94 31.13
N VAL A 123 -9.05 7.64 30.00
CA VAL A 123 -9.81 7.20 28.83
C VAL A 123 -9.12 5.98 28.22
N GLN A 124 -9.89 5.02 27.70
CA GLN A 124 -9.32 3.86 27.01
C GLN A 124 -8.53 4.33 25.76
N PRO A 125 -7.28 3.82 25.55
CA PRO A 125 -6.42 4.25 24.45
C PRO A 125 -7.06 4.24 23.06
N PHE A 126 -7.75 3.15 22.74
CA PHE A 126 -8.43 2.98 21.47
C PHE A 126 -9.48 4.08 21.21
N ILE A 127 -10.27 4.46 22.22
CA ILE A 127 -11.33 5.47 22.08
C ILE A 127 -10.73 6.87 21.89
N ALA A 128 -9.76 7.23 22.74
CA ALA A 128 -9.09 8.54 22.65
C ALA A 128 -8.41 8.74 21.29
N THR A 129 -7.78 7.69 20.76
CA THR A 129 -7.05 7.75 19.50
C THR A 129 -7.98 7.62 18.29
N LEU A 130 -9.10 6.91 18.39
CA LEU A 130 -10.16 6.92 17.37
C LEU A 130 -10.77 8.33 17.21
N ALA A 131 -11.10 8.99 18.32
CA ALA A 131 -11.58 10.37 18.29
C ALA A 131 -10.52 11.33 17.71
N GLY A 132 -9.26 11.14 18.10
CA GLY A 132 -8.12 11.86 17.54
C GLY A 132 -7.93 11.65 16.03
N MET A 133 -8.16 10.44 15.53
CA MET A 133 -8.13 10.11 14.10
C MET A 133 -9.20 10.88 13.33
N TRP A 134 -10.44 10.90 13.84
CA TRP A 134 -11.54 11.64 13.21
C TRP A 134 -11.28 13.14 13.21
N PHE A 135 -10.77 13.68 14.32
CA PHE A 135 -10.37 15.08 14.39
C PHE A 135 -9.27 15.39 13.36
N ALA A 136 -8.19 14.60 13.31
CA ALA A 136 -7.09 14.83 12.38
C ALA A 136 -7.54 14.73 10.91
N ARG A 137 -8.41 13.76 10.57
CA ARG A 137 -8.99 13.65 9.23
C ARG A 137 -9.94 14.79 8.90
N GLY A 138 -10.78 15.22 9.84
CA GLY A 138 -11.65 16.38 9.64
C GLY A 138 -10.84 17.65 9.38
N MET A 139 -9.73 17.83 10.11
CA MET A 139 -8.80 18.94 9.88
C MET A 139 -8.15 18.90 8.49
N CYS A 140 -7.97 17.73 7.86
CA CYS A 140 -7.47 17.66 6.49
C CYS A 140 -8.37 18.42 5.51
N PHE A 141 -9.69 18.20 5.58
CA PHE A 141 -10.68 18.85 4.72
C PHE A 141 -10.95 20.30 5.11
N PHE A 142 -10.65 20.68 6.34
CA PHE A 142 -10.60 22.10 6.70
C PHE A 142 -9.42 22.83 6.03
N ILE A 143 -8.31 22.12 5.76
CA ILE A 143 -7.11 22.69 5.13
C ILE A 143 -7.23 22.70 3.61
N SER A 144 -7.67 21.60 3.00
CA SER A 144 -7.88 21.48 1.55
C SER A 144 -8.81 20.32 1.23
N ASP A 145 -9.84 20.58 0.43
CA ASP A 145 -10.71 19.55 -0.14
C ASP A 145 -10.05 18.84 -1.32
N ASP A 146 -9.21 19.55 -2.07
CA ASP A 146 -8.54 19.03 -3.26
C ASP A 146 -7.16 18.44 -2.95
N ALA A 147 -6.69 17.58 -3.86
CA ALA A 147 -5.32 17.06 -3.83
C ALA A 147 -4.33 18.17 -4.22
N VAL A 148 -3.34 18.39 -3.36
CA VAL A 148 -2.32 19.43 -3.55
C VAL A 148 -1.01 18.79 -3.95
N THR A 149 -0.48 19.15 -5.12
CA THR A 149 0.82 18.70 -5.60
C THR A 149 1.95 19.42 -4.87
N ILE A 150 3.06 18.70 -4.62
CA ILE A 150 4.26 19.26 -4.00
C ILE A 150 5.32 19.42 -5.09
N ASP A 151 5.47 20.65 -5.60
CA ASP A 151 6.51 20.99 -6.57
C ASP A 151 7.59 21.89 -5.97
N GLU A 152 8.10 21.49 -4.81
CA GLU A 152 9.15 22.24 -4.12
C GLU A 152 10.53 21.58 -4.32
N PRO A 153 11.58 22.32 -4.75
CA PRO A 153 12.89 21.75 -5.07
C PRO A 153 13.50 20.92 -3.93
N ILE A 154 13.38 21.35 -2.67
CA ILE A 154 13.93 20.60 -1.54
C ILE A 154 13.21 19.25 -1.36
N PHE A 155 11.89 19.22 -1.47
CA PHE A 155 11.12 17.97 -1.37
C PHE A 155 11.38 17.05 -2.57
N GLN A 156 11.55 17.62 -3.77
CA GLN A 156 11.98 16.88 -4.96
C GLN A 156 13.35 16.24 -4.75
N ILE A 157 14.34 16.98 -4.21
CA ILE A 157 15.65 16.45 -3.86
C ILE A 157 15.52 15.34 -2.82
N LEU A 158 14.80 15.56 -1.73
CA LEU A 158 14.63 14.56 -0.67
C LEU A 158 13.94 13.27 -1.15
N GLY A 159 12.95 13.38 -2.05
CA GLY A 159 12.20 12.23 -2.57
C GLY A 159 12.92 11.49 -3.71
N LYS A 160 13.63 12.20 -4.59
CA LYS A 160 14.21 11.65 -5.82
C LYS A 160 15.71 11.37 -5.75
N THR A 161 16.43 11.85 -4.73
CA THR A 161 17.86 11.56 -4.60
C THR A 161 18.10 10.06 -4.47
N LYS A 162 18.97 9.55 -5.35
CA LYS A 162 19.38 8.14 -5.42
C LYS A 162 20.74 8.00 -4.76
N ILE A 163 20.77 7.38 -3.58
CA ILE A 163 22.04 7.11 -2.88
C ILE A 163 22.51 5.72 -3.30
N LEU A 164 23.63 5.70 -4.00
CA LEU A 164 24.28 4.48 -4.50
C LEU A 164 25.04 3.81 -3.35
N ILE A 165 24.98 2.48 -3.28
CA ILE A 165 25.68 1.71 -2.26
C ILE A 165 27.10 1.39 -2.75
N PRO A 166 28.16 1.81 -2.02
CA PRO A 166 29.53 1.43 -2.34
C PRO A 166 29.69 -0.10 -2.34
N GLY A 167 30.28 -0.67 -3.39
CA GLY A 167 30.46 -2.12 -3.60
C GLY A 167 29.42 -2.73 -4.55
N LEU A 168 28.16 -2.31 -4.49
CA LEU A 168 27.12 -2.76 -5.43
C LEU A 168 27.14 -1.97 -6.74
N LYS A 169 27.61 -0.72 -6.69
CA LYS A 169 27.82 0.10 -7.88
C LYS A 169 28.87 -0.51 -8.80
N GLU A 170 30.01 -0.91 -8.26
CA GLU A 170 31.12 -1.50 -9.01
C GLU A 170 30.71 -2.84 -9.63
N LEU A 171 29.93 -3.65 -8.91
CA LEU A 171 29.36 -4.91 -9.44
C LEU A 171 28.33 -4.66 -10.56
N ALA A 172 27.51 -3.62 -10.42
CA ALA A 172 26.53 -3.25 -11.44
C ALA A 172 27.20 -2.70 -12.71
N ASP A 173 28.23 -1.86 -12.55
CA ASP A 173 29.05 -1.33 -13.64
C ASP A 173 29.78 -2.47 -14.39
N GLN A 174 30.28 -3.49 -13.67
CA GLN A 174 30.87 -4.69 -14.28
C GLN A 174 29.87 -5.56 -15.04
N GLN A 175 28.60 -5.58 -14.62
CA GLN A 175 27.52 -6.34 -15.26
C GLN A 175 26.75 -5.54 -16.33
N GLY A 176 27.09 -4.26 -16.55
CA GLY A 176 26.37 -3.38 -17.46
C GLY A 176 24.92 -3.10 -17.05
N THR A 177 24.60 -3.23 -15.76
CA THR A 177 23.25 -3.02 -15.22
C THR A 177 23.16 -1.73 -14.41
N PRO A 178 21.98 -1.08 -14.31
CA PRO A 178 21.84 0.12 -13.48
C PRO A 178 22.16 -0.19 -12.01
N ALA A 179 23.05 0.60 -11.41
CA ALA A 179 23.42 0.41 -10.02
C ALA A 179 22.21 0.57 -9.08
N PRO A 180 22.02 -0.37 -8.14
CA PRO A 180 20.93 -0.28 -7.18
C PRO A 180 21.13 0.91 -6.25
N TYR A 181 20.02 1.55 -5.87
CA TYR A 181 20.02 2.74 -5.02
C TYR A 181 19.00 2.66 -3.88
N ILE A 182 19.28 3.43 -2.83
CA ILE A 182 18.41 3.66 -1.69
C ILE A 182 17.96 5.13 -1.70
N SER A 183 16.70 5.38 -1.36
CA SER A 183 16.14 6.73 -1.22
C SER A 183 16.32 7.27 0.21
N ILE A 184 16.39 8.59 0.36
CA ILE A 184 16.57 9.25 1.67
C ILE A 184 15.52 8.83 2.72
N PRO A 185 14.22 8.69 2.40
CA PRO A 185 13.22 8.23 3.38
C PRO A 185 13.53 6.86 4.00
N VAL A 186 14.20 5.97 3.26
CA VAL A 186 14.64 4.66 3.76
C VAL A 186 15.73 4.84 4.82
N ILE A 187 16.70 5.72 4.56
CA ILE A 187 17.77 6.02 5.52
C ILE A 187 17.16 6.59 6.80
N VAL A 188 16.25 7.55 6.68
CA VAL A 188 15.53 8.13 7.83
C VAL A 188 14.81 7.04 8.63
N ALA A 189 14.12 6.11 7.96
CA ALA A 189 13.43 5.01 8.63
C ALA A 189 14.40 4.06 9.38
N PHE A 190 15.53 3.68 8.77
CA PHE A 190 16.53 2.82 9.42
C PHE A 190 17.31 3.54 10.54
N THR A 191 17.59 4.83 10.39
CA THR A 191 18.18 5.65 11.46
C THR A 191 17.23 5.71 12.65
N LEU A 192 15.94 5.98 12.41
CA LEU A 192 14.92 5.96 13.47
C LEU A 192 14.80 4.57 14.11
N LEU A 193 14.85 3.49 13.32
CA LEU A 193 14.84 2.12 13.83
C LEU A 193 16.01 1.87 14.78
N GLY A 194 17.23 2.29 14.41
CA GLY A 194 18.41 2.18 15.26
C GLY A 194 18.27 2.95 16.57
N ILE A 195 17.82 4.20 16.50
CA ILE A 195 17.54 5.04 17.68
C ILE A 195 16.48 4.38 18.56
N ALA A 196 15.39 3.89 17.98
CA ALA A 196 14.30 3.25 18.70
C ALA A 196 14.73 1.95 19.38
N ILE A 197 15.58 1.13 18.75
CA ILE A 197 16.17 -0.07 19.37
C ILE A 197 17.04 0.31 20.56
N PHE A 198 17.89 1.33 20.40
CA PHE A 198 18.73 1.86 21.47
C PHE A 198 17.87 2.34 22.65
N VAL A 199 16.86 3.16 22.37
CA VAL A 199 15.91 3.68 23.37
C VAL A 199 15.17 2.55 24.08
N ALA A 200 14.65 1.56 23.34
CA ALA A 200 13.87 0.46 23.92
C ALA A 200 14.69 -0.47 24.83
N HIS A 201 15.93 -0.79 24.47
CA HIS A 201 16.71 -1.82 25.17
C HIS A 201 17.74 -1.27 26.14
N TYR A 202 18.30 -0.08 25.87
CA TYR A 202 19.46 0.44 26.59
C TYR A 202 19.13 1.63 27.50
N THR A 203 17.90 2.15 27.51
CA THR A 203 17.52 3.30 28.36
C THR A 203 16.58 2.93 29.51
N ARG A 204 16.52 3.80 30.52
CA ARG A 204 15.56 3.70 31.64
C ARG A 204 14.10 3.82 31.15
N PHE A 205 13.88 4.65 30.14
CA PHE A 205 12.56 4.81 29.51
C PHE A 205 12.08 3.49 28.92
N GLY A 206 12.90 2.83 28.09
CA GLY A 206 12.58 1.52 27.51
C GLY A 206 12.26 0.46 28.57
N ARG A 207 13.10 0.32 29.60
CA ARG A 207 12.81 -0.59 30.73
C ARG A 207 11.46 -0.33 31.40
N THR A 208 11.09 0.95 31.53
CA THR A 208 9.80 1.34 32.11
C THR A 208 8.64 1.00 31.17
N VAL A 209 8.80 1.20 29.86
CA VAL A 209 7.81 0.82 28.83
C VAL A 209 7.49 -0.67 28.92
N TYR A 210 8.51 -1.54 28.96
CA TYR A 210 8.32 -2.99 29.09
C TYR A 210 7.70 -3.39 30.45
N ALA A 211 8.00 -2.67 31.53
CA ALA A 211 7.46 -2.94 32.86
C ALA A 211 5.98 -2.55 33.02
N ILE A 212 5.51 -1.53 32.29
CA ILE A 212 4.11 -1.11 32.29
C ILE A 212 3.22 -2.14 31.60
N GLY A 213 3.70 -2.71 30.49
CA GLY A 213 2.90 -3.64 29.68
C GLY A 213 2.73 -5.03 30.28
N GLY A 214 1.66 -5.71 29.86
CA GLY A 214 1.31 -7.09 30.26
C GLY A 214 0.11 -7.18 31.22
N ASN A 215 -0.50 -8.37 31.26
CA ASN A 215 -1.63 -8.70 32.14
C ASN A 215 -2.81 -7.71 32.09
N GLU A 216 -3.17 -7.19 30.90
CA GLU A 216 -4.33 -6.30 30.69
C GLU A 216 -4.33 -5.08 31.62
N GLY A 217 -3.16 -4.48 31.87
CA GLY A 217 -3.02 -3.28 32.71
C GLY A 217 -2.81 -3.55 34.19
N ARG A 218 -2.84 -4.80 34.66
CA ARG A 218 -2.49 -5.13 36.07
C ARG A 218 -1.03 -4.79 36.40
N ASN A 219 -0.12 -4.97 35.45
CA ASN A 219 1.30 -4.65 35.63
C ASN A 219 1.55 -3.15 35.82
N GLU A 220 0.65 -2.30 35.33
CA GLU A 220 0.73 -0.86 35.53
C GLU A 220 0.70 -0.48 37.01
N GLN A 221 -0.18 -1.13 37.79
CA GLN A 221 -0.28 -0.90 39.23
C GLN A 221 0.99 -1.38 39.95
N SER A 222 1.51 -2.55 39.57
CA SER A 222 2.79 -3.06 40.11
C SER A 222 3.96 -2.13 39.78
N ALA A 223 4.04 -1.61 38.54
CA ALA A 223 5.06 -0.66 38.13
C ALA A 223 4.99 0.65 38.93
N ARG A 224 3.77 1.15 39.22
CA ARG A 224 3.58 2.31 40.10
C ARG A 224 4.03 2.05 41.53
N LEU A 225 3.70 0.88 42.09
CA LEU A 225 4.14 0.49 43.44
C LEU A 225 5.66 0.31 43.53
N MET A 226 6.32 -0.05 42.43
CA MET A 226 7.79 -0.08 42.31
C MET A 226 8.43 1.31 42.07
N GLY A 227 7.65 2.40 42.12
CA GLY A 227 8.15 3.77 41.99
C GLY A 227 8.51 4.19 40.57
N LEU A 228 8.09 3.44 39.53
CA LEU A 228 8.36 3.81 38.15
C LEU A 228 7.46 4.97 37.70
N PRO A 229 7.94 5.90 36.86
CA PRO A 229 7.19 7.08 36.43
C PRO A 229 6.18 6.75 35.32
N VAL A 230 5.19 5.90 35.63
CA VAL A 230 4.23 5.34 34.67
C VAL A 230 3.54 6.42 33.84
N ASN A 231 3.01 7.47 34.47
CA ASN A 231 2.26 8.52 33.78
C ASN A 231 3.14 9.28 32.77
N ARG A 232 4.36 9.66 33.18
CA ARG A 232 5.31 10.34 32.29
C ARG A 232 5.71 9.44 31.12
N THR A 233 5.94 8.15 31.38
CA THR A 233 6.29 7.18 30.34
C THR A 233 5.17 7.03 29.31
N LYS A 234 3.90 6.90 29.74
CA LYS A 234 2.76 6.82 28.82
C LYS A 234 2.63 8.08 27.97
N MET A 235 2.72 9.26 28.57
CA MET A 235 2.72 10.54 27.84
C MET A 235 3.79 10.58 26.75
N LEU A 236 5.03 10.22 27.10
CA LEU A 236 6.15 10.20 26.16
C LEU A 236 5.97 9.16 25.06
N VAL A 237 5.36 8.01 25.35
CA VAL A 237 5.07 6.98 24.34
C VAL A 237 4.10 7.48 23.27
N TYR A 238 2.97 8.09 23.66
CA TYR A 238 2.02 8.63 22.66
C TYR A 238 2.57 9.87 21.96
N THR A 239 3.35 10.71 22.65
CA THR A 239 4.06 11.85 22.02
C THR A 239 5.05 11.37 20.96
N PHE A 240 5.83 10.33 21.28
CA PHE A 240 6.77 9.71 20.34
C PHE A 240 6.03 9.02 19.17
N ASN A 241 4.89 8.39 19.41
CA ASN A 241 4.08 7.84 18.33
C ASN A 241 3.52 8.94 17.40
N GLY A 242 3.13 10.09 17.96
CA GLY A 242 2.74 11.27 17.20
C GLY A 242 3.89 11.84 16.35
N PHE A 243 5.10 11.89 16.90
CA PHE A 243 6.32 12.23 16.15
C PHE A 243 6.56 11.26 14.99
N CYS A 244 6.50 9.95 15.24
CA CYS A 244 6.66 8.92 14.21
C CYS A 244 5.58 9.05 13.13
N SER A 245 4.33 9.30 13.51
CA SER A 245 3.22 9.44 12.57
C SER A 245 3.40 10.67 11.66
N ALA A 246 3.86 11.80 12.22
CA ALA A 246 4.19 12.99 11.42
C ALA A 246 5.39 12.77 10.49
N LEU A 247 6.43 12.11 10.98
CA LEU A 247 7.59 11.78 10.15
C LEU A 247 7.24 10.77 9.04
N ALA A 248 6.34 9.82 9.33
CA ALA A 248 5.80 8.90 8.34
C ALA A 248 4.95 9.64 7.29
N GLY A 249 4.16 10.64 7.70
CA GLY A 249 3.44 11.52 6.78
C GLY A 249 4.37 12.31 5.87
N LEU A 250 5.40 12.96 6.41
CA LEU A 250 6.43 13.61 5.60
C LEU A 250 7.14 12.63 4.64
N SER A 251 7.45 11.42 5.12
CA SER A 251 8.02 10.37 4.27
C SER A 251 7.05 9.92 3.17
N PHE A 252 5.75 9.88 3.45
CA PHE A 252 4.71 9.50 2.51
C PHE A 252 4.48 10.60 1.46
N SER A 253 4.48 11.88 1.87
CA SER A 253 4.37 13.01 0.93
C SER A 253 5.57 13.08 0.00
N LEU A 254 6.78 12.71 0.45
CA LEU A 254 7.96 12.58 -0.42
C LEU A 254 7.83 11.42 -1.43
N PHE A 255 7.13 10.35 -1.06
CA PHE A 255 6.90 9.20 -1.93
C PHE A 255 5.85 9.51 -3.01
N VAL A 256 4.73 10.14 -2.64
CA VAL A 256 3.61 10.43 -3.55
C VAL A 256 3.75 11.79 -4.25
N SER A 257 4.60 12.69 -3.75
CA SER A 257 4.80 14.07 -4.25
C SER A 257 3.51 14.91 -4.27
N SER A 258 2.58 14.61 -3.37
CA SER A 258 1.32 15.33 -3.17
C SER A 258 0.76 15.07 -1.78
N GLY A 259 -0.23 15.86 -1.37
CA GLY A 259 -0.97 15.72 -0.12
C GLY A 259 -2.48 15.79 -0.36
N HIS A 260 -3.22 14.90 0.31
CA HIS A 260 -4.69 14.85 0.22
C HIS A 260 -5.29 14.24 1.50
N GLY A 261 -6.47 14.70 1.91
CA GLY A 261 -7.12 14.25 3.14
C GLY A 261 -7.57 12.79 3.15
N LEU A 262 -7.80 12.18 1.98
CA LEU A 262 -8.15 10.75 1.86
C LEU A 262 -6.95 9.79 1.84
N TYR A 263 -5.72 10.30 1.96
CA TYR A 263 -4.55 9.42 1.99
C TYR A 263 -4.49 8.54 3.26
N ALA A 264 -3.74 7.44 3.16
CA ALA A 264 -3.54 6.46 4.22
C ALA A 264 -4.84 5.82 4.80
N PRO A 265 -5.84 5.42 3.99
CA PRO A 265 -7.03 4.74 4.52
C PRO A 265 -6.65 3.34 5.04
N GLY A 266 -7.01 3.04 6.29
CA GLY A 266 -6.73 1.74 6.90
C GLY A 266 -5.26 1.52 7.28
N LEU A 267 -4.39 2.54 7.14
CA LEU A 267 -2.98 2.43 7.51
C LEU A 267 -2.82 2.04 8.99
N GLU A 268 -3.70 2.54 9.85
CA GLU A 268 -3.69 2.22 11.28
C GLU A 268 -3.74 0.70 11.53
N LEU A 269 -4.57 -0.01 10.76
CA LEU A 269 -4.69 -1.48 10.87
C LEU A 269 -3.47 -2.19 10.28
N GLU A 270 -2.91 -1.70 9.17
CA GLU A 270 -1.70 -2.26 8.56
C GLU A 270 -0.48 -2.10 9.46
N VAL A 271 -0.34 -0.95 10.12
CA VAL A 271 0.72 -0.67 11.10
C VAL A 271 0.60 -1.63 12.27
N ILE A 272 -0.59 -1.77 12.86
CA ILE A 272 -0.83 -2.72 13.96
C ILE A 272 -0.52 -4.14 13.52
N ALA A 273 -1.03 -4.57 12.36
CA ALA A 273 -0.79 -5.89 11.82
C ALA A 273 0.71 -6.14 11.64
N SER A 274 1.46 -5.18 11.10
CA SER A 274 2.92 -5.26 10.92
C SER A 274 3.65 -5.45 12.24
N VAL A 275 3.31 -4.66 13.26
CA VAL A 275 3.95 -4.73 14.57
C VAL A 275 3.64 -6.05 15.27
N VAL A 276 2.39 -6.51 15.18
CA VAL A 276 1.95 -7.79 15.74
C VAL A 276 2.62 -8.93 15.00
N MET A 277 2.66 -8.92 13.66
CA MET A 277 3.45 -9.86 12.85
C MET A 277 4.93 -9.81 13.23
N GLY A 278 5.47 -8.65 13.53
CA GLY A 278 6.84 -8.50 14.04
C GLY A 278 7.11 -9.19 15.38
N GLY A 279 6.07 -9.68 16.08
CA GLY A 279 6.20 -10.45 17.31
C GLY A 279 5.95 -9.65 18.59
N THR A 280 5.39 -8.45 18.49
CA THR A 280 4.96 -7.67 19.66
C THR A 280 3.57 -8.12 20.08
N MET A 281 3.41 -8.46 21.36
CA MET A 281 2.15 -8.95 21.92
C MET A 281 1.18 -7.78 22.14
N LEU A 282 -0.09 -7.93 21.72
CA LEU A 282 -1.14 -6.93 21.95
C LEU A 282 -1.42 -6.65 23.43
N THR A 283 -1.14 -7.61 24.31
CA THR A 283 -1.24 -7.45 25.78
C THR A 283 -0.13 -6.59 26.38
N GLY A 284 0.89 -6.23 25.60
CA GLY A 284 2.05 -5.44 26.03
C GLY A 284 3.10 -6.24 26.81
N GLY A 285 4.20 -5.56 27.14
CA GLY A 285 5.28 -6.09 27.98
C GLY A 285 6.20 -7.13 27.32
N SER A 286 5.91 -7.55 26.09
CA SER A 286 6.71 -8.52 25.34
C SER A 286 6.72 -8.19 23.84
N GLY A 287 7.90 -8.00 23.28
CA GLY A 287 8.12 -7.67 21.86
C GLY A 287 9.50 -7.07 21.64
N TYR A 288 9.91 -6.95 20.38
CA TYR A 288 11.18 -6.33 19.99
C TYR A 288 10.92 -5.32 18.89
N VAL A 289 11.44 -4.10 19.02
CA VAL A 289 11.31 -3.05 17.99
C VAL A 289 11.86 -3.50 16.64
N PHE A 290 12.96 -4.27 16.65
CA PHE A 290 13.52 -4.86 15.42
C PHE A 290 12.59 -5.89 14.76
N GLY A 291 11.66 -6.48 15.52
CA GLY A 291 10.66 -7.39 14.97
C GLY A 291 9.70 -6.69 14.01
N THR A 292 9.32 -5.44 14.31
CA THR A 292 8.43 -4.63 13.47
C THR A 292 8.98 -4.44 12.06
N PHE A 293 10.30 -4.32 11.91
CA PHE A 293 10.95 -4.31 10.59
C PHE A 293 10.63 -5.55 9.76
N PHE A 294 10.71 -6.75 10.36
CA PHE A 294 10.36 -7.98 9.65
C PHE A 294 8.87 -8.11 9.37
N GLY A 295 8.02 -7.63 10.27
CA GLY A 295 6.57 -7.58 10.02
C GLY A 295 6.21 -6.68 8.83
N VAL A 296 6.83 -5.50 8.73
CA VAL A 296 6.70 -4.61 7.58
C VAL A 296 7.29 -5.24 6.32
N LEU A 297 8.42 -5.94 6.44
CA LEU A 297 9.04 -6.64 5.31
C LEU A 297 8.15 -7.76 4.76
N VAL A 298 7.46 -8.52 5.63
CA VAL A 298 6.47 -9.51 5.20
C VAL A 298 5.39 -8.84 4.37
N LEU A 299 4.82 -7.72 4.83
CA LEU A 299 3.83 -6.96 4.07
C LEU A 299 4.37 -6.45 2.73
N ALA A 300 5.59 -5.90 2.73
CA ALA A 300 6.24 -5.39 1.53
C ALA A 300 6.45 -6.49 0.48
N VAL A 301 6.94 -7.66 0.91
CA VAL A 301 7.16 -8.82 0.04
C VAL A 301 5.82 -9.34 -0.49
N THR A 302 4.79 -9.44 0.36
CA THR A 302 3.44 -9.85 -0.09
C THR A 302 2.87 -8.88 -1.12
N GLN A 303 3.00 -7.57 -0.90
CA GLN A 303 2.57 -6.54 -1.85
C GLN A 303 3.32 -6.67 -3.18
N ALA A 304 4.64 -6.83 -3.15
CA ALA A 304 5.44 -7.01 -4.35
C ALA A 304 5.05 -8.28 -5.12
N LEU A 305 4.89 -9.42 -4.45
CA LEU A 305 4.48 -10.68 -5.08
C LEU A 305 3.15 -10.54 -5.82
N ILE A 306 2.16 -9.90 -5.22
CA ILE A 306 0.84 -9.72 -5.85
C ILE A 306 0.94 -8.79 -7.06
N GLN A 307 1.75 -7.72 -6.99
CA GLN A 307 2.02 -6.85 -8.13
C GLN A 307 2.72 -7.60 -9.28
N PHE A 308 3.65 -8.51 -8.98
CA PHE A 308 4.33 -9.33 -10.00
C PHE A 308 3.42 -10.37 -10.66
N ILE A 309 2.38 -10.85 -9.97
CA ILE A 309 1.38 -11.75 -10.57
C ILE A 309 0.58 -11.00 -11.65
N GLY A 310 0.28 -9.72 -11.45
CA GLY A 310 -0.33 -8.82 -12.44
C GLY A 310 -1.80 -9.12 -12.79
N SER A 311 -2.27 -10.36 -12.63
CA SER A 311 -3.65 -10.79 -12.93
C SER A 311 -4.61 -10.64 -11.75
N LEU A 312 -4.11 -10.30 -10.56
CA LEU A 312 -4.91 -10.15 -9.35
C LEU A 312 -5.23 -8.67 -9.09
N SER A 313 -6.49 -8.38 -8.77
CA SER A 313 -6.88 -7.04 -8.33
C SER A 313 -6.18 -6.63 -7.03
N SER A 314 -6.01 -5.33 -6.79
CA SER A 314 -5.35 -4.80 -5.59
C SER A 314 -6.01 -5.22 -4.27
N TRP A 315 -7.27 -5.68 -4.30
CA TRP A 315 -8.00 -6.18 -3.12
C TRP A 315 -7.41 -7.48 -2.58
N TRP A 316 -6.80 -8.32 -3.44
CA TRP A 316 -6.13 -9.55 -3.01
C TRP A 316 -5.03 -9.29 -2.00
N THR A 317 -4.35 -8.15 -2.10
CA THR A 317 -3.34 -7.76 -1.11
C THR A 317 -3.95 -7.64 0.27
N LYS A 318 -5.10 -6.99 0.41
CA LYS A 318 -5.77 -6.84 1.71
C LYS A 318 -6.25 -8.19 2.27
N ILE A 319 -6.77 -9.07 1.40
CA ILE A 319 -7.21 -10.43 1.80
C ILE A 319 -6.02 -11.24 2.35
N VAL A 320 -4.90 -11.29 1.62
CA VAL A 320 -3.71 -12.04 2.05
C VAL A 320 -3.16 -11.47 3.36
N ILE A 321 -3.10 -10.15 3.49
CA ILE A 321 -2.68 -9.47 4.72
C ILE A 321 -3.58 -9.87 5.90
N GLY A 322 -4.89 -9.89 5.71
CA GLY A 322 -5.85 -10.33 6.74
C GLY A 322 -5.62 -11.78 7.18
N ILE A 323 -5.46 -12.70 6.23
CA ILE A 323 -5.21 -14.13 6.51
C ILE A 323 -3.87 -14.32 7.25
N LEU A 324 -2.80 -13.66 6.79
CA LEU A 324 -1.49 -13.72 7.43
C LEU A 324 -1.55 -13.18 8.87
N THR A 325 -2.23 -12.06 9.07
CA THR A 325 -2.38 -11.43 10.39
C THR A 325 -3.16 -12.35 11.34
N LEU A 326 -4.31 -12.89 10.90
CA LEU A 326 -5.10 -13.85 11.69
C LEU A 326 -4.29 -15.09 12.05
N THR A 327 -3.52 -15.62 11.10
CA THR A 327 -2.68 -16.80 11.34
C THR A 327 -1.60 -16.49 12.36
N PHE A 328 -0.95 -15.32 12.26
CA PHE A 328 0.08 -14.93 13.20
C PHE A 328 -0.47 -14.73 14.61
N ILE A 329 -1.61 -14.04 14.74
CA ILE A 329 -2.32 -13.87 16.01
C ILE A 329 -2.73 -15.23 16.58
N GLY A 330 -3.25 -16.14 15.76
CA GLY A 330 -3.62 -17.49 16.18
C GLY A 330 -2.42 -18.26 16.74
N VAL A 331 -1.28 -18.24 16.03
CA VAL A 331 -0.04 -18.86 16.48
C VAL A 331 0.45 -18.22 17.79
N GLN A 332 0.46 -16.89 17.89
CA GLN A 332 0.82 -16.18 19.12
C GLN A 332 -0.08 -16.56 20.30
N THR A 333 -1.40 -16.59 20.08
CA THR A 333 -2.40 -16.89 21.11
C THR A 333 -2.22 -18.32 21.64
N VAL A 334 -2.00 -19.30 20.75
CA VAL A 334 -1.72 -20.69 21.16
C VAL A 334 -0.40 -20.78 21.94
N LEU A 335 0.65 -20.06 21.52
CA LEU A 335 1.93 -20.04 22.23
C LEU A 335 1.85 -19.30 23.57
N ALA A 336 1.01 -18.28 23.69
CA ALA A 336 0.79 -17.50 24.90
C ALA A 336 -0.08 -18.26 25.92
N ASN A 337 -1.14 -18.94 25.49
CA ASN A 337 -2.00 -19.74 26.37
C ASN A 337 -1.25 -20.95 26.97
N ARG A 338 -0.23 -21.48 26.27
CA ARG A 338 0.72 -22.46 26.82
C ARG A 338 1.53 -21.97 28.02
N LYS A 339 1.62 -20.65 28.22
CA LYS A 339 2.36 -20.01 29.32
C LYS A 339 1.57 -20.03 30.63
N SER A 340 0.23 -20.10 30.57
CA SER A 340 -0.66 -20.08 31.74
C SER A 340 -0.95 -21.47 32.33
N GLY A 341 -0.63 -22.56 31.61
CA GLY A 341 -0.90 -23.94 32.03
C GLY A 341 0.21 -24.64 32.83
N LYS A 342 1.21 -23.93 33.36
CA LYS A 342 2.37 -24.53 34.06
C LYS A 342 2.26 -24.60 35.59
N THR A 343 1.05 -24.77 36.12
CA THR A 343 0.86 -25.07 37.56
C THR A 343 -0.05 -26.28 37.83
N ALA A 344 -0.26 -27.20 36.89
CA ALA A 344 -0.93 -28.46 37.21
C ALA A 344 -0.19 -29.70 36.67
N GLN A 345 0.13 -30.54 37.65
CA GLN A 345 0.83 -31.83 37.67
C GLN A 345 0.76 -32.74 36.42
N THR A 346 1.95 -33.28 36.12
CA THR A 346 2.31 -34.63 35.63
C THR A 346 1.24 -35.52 35.01
N THR A 347 1.42 -35.87 33.72
CA THR A 347 1.21 -37.24 33.21
C THR A 347 1.92 -37.44 31.88
N GLN A 348 2.61 -38.57 31.71
CA GLN A 348 3.48 -38.88 30.58
C GLN A 348 2.76 -38.91 29.21
N GLU A 349 1.42 -38.98 29.17
CA GLU A 349 0.61 -38.88 27.94
C GLU A 349 0.58 -37.47 27.34
N LEU A 350 0.70 -36.41 28.14
CA LEU A 350 0.77 -35.03 27.67
C LEU A 350 2.01 -34.79 26.79
N VAL A 351 3.11 -35.52 27.01
CA VAL A 351 4.36 -35.35 26.24
C VAL A 351 4.22 -35.81 24.78
N ALA A 352 3.38 -36.82 24.51
CA ALA A 352 3.09 -37.31 23.17
C ALA A 352 2.19 -36.34 22.38
N LEU A 353 1.17 -35.79 23.03
CA LEU A 353 0.34 -34.68 22.49
C LEU A 353 1.16 -33.40 22.27
N HIS A 354 2.11 -33.10 23.17
CA HIS A 354 3.00 -31.94 23.07
C HIS A 354 3.90 -31.95 21.83
N ARG A 355 4.44 -33.12 21.42
CA ARG A 355 5.23 -33.26 20.17
C ARG A 355 4.35 -33.13 18.93
N LYS A 356 3.10 -33.62 18.99
CA LYS A 356 2.12 -33.51 17.89
C LYS A 356 1.70 -32.05 17.66
N GLN A 357 1.50 -31.27 18.74
CA GLN A 357 1.16 -29.85 18.66
C GLN A 357 2.35 -28.94 18.30
N GLN A 358 3.59 -29.30 18.66
CA GLN A 358 4.78 -28.59 18.17
C GLN A 358 4.97 -28.76 16.66
N ARG A 359 4.71 -29.96 16.13
CA ARG A 359 4.65 -30.22 14.69
C ARG A 359 3.50 -29.49 14.01
N LEU A 360 2.41 -29.21 14.73
CA LEU A 360 1.26 -28.44 14.22
C LEU A 360 1.55 -26.94 14.12
N ALA A 361 2.26 -26.33 15.09
CA ALA A 361 2.64 -24.91 15.01
C ALA A 361 3.72 -24.64 13.95
N LEU A 362 4.74 -25.52 13.85
CA LEU A 362 5.69 -25.51 12.72
C LEU A 362 4.98 -25.87 11.40
N GLY A 363 4.01 -26.78 11.46
CA GLY A 363 3.16 -27.18 10.36
C GLY A 363 2.24 -26.08 9.85
N ILE A 364 1.79 -25.15 10.70
CA ILE A 364 0.97 -23.99 10.30
C ILE A 364 1.84 -22.94 9.60
N GLY A 365 3.08 -22.71 10.04
CA GLY A 365 4.03 -21.88 9.30
C GLY A 365 4.35 -22.46 7.92
N ILE A 366 4.53 -23.78 7.84
CA ILE A 366 4.65 -24.51 6.56
C ILE A 366 3.34 -24.47 5.78
N PHE A 367 2.18 -24.54 6.42
CA PHE A 367 0.86 -24.46 5.79
C PHE A 367 0.59 -23.06 5.22
N VAL A 368 1.12 -21.98 5.82
CA VAL A 368 1.05 -20.62 5.25
C VAL A 368 1.97 -20.50 4.04
N VAL A 369 3.20 -21.03 4.11
CA VAL A 369 4.10 -21.10 2.95
C VAL A 369 3.50 -21.96 1.84
N LEU A 370 2.86 -23.07 2.19
CA LEU A 370 2.13 -23.95 1.28
C LEU A 370 0.83 -23.32 0.79
N ALA A 371 0.12 -22.52 1.58
CA ALA A 371 -1.10 -21.81 1.17
C ALA A 371 -0.77 -20.70 0.17
N VAL A 372 0.32 -19.98 0.42
CA VAL A 372 0.89 -19.05 -0.54
C VAL A 372 1.31 -19.82 -1.80
N ALA A 373 2.03 -20.94 -1.67
CA ALA A 373 2.44 -21.79 -2.80
C ALA A 373 1.28 -22.51 -3.52
N THR A 374 0.16 -22.81 -2.86
CA THR A 374 -1.04 -23.41 -3.46
C THR A 374 -1.89 -22.35 -4.11
N ILE A 375 -1.95 -21.12 -3.61
CA ILE A 375 -2.48 -19.97 -4.38
C ILE A 375 -1.67 -19.81 -5.67
N PHE A 376 -0.34 -19.93 -5.61
CA PHE A 376 0.54 -19.96 -6.80
C PHE A 376 0.34 -21.20 -7.70
N SER A 377 -0.06 -22.34 -7.14
CA SER A 377 -0.29 -23.58 -7.90
C SER A 377 -1.69 -23.59 -8.53
N VAL A 378 -2.69 -22.99 -7.88
CA VAL A 378 -4.05 -22.81 -8.39
C VAL A 378 -4.09 -21.74 -9.48
N SER A 379 -3.25 -20.70 -9.43
CA SER A 379 -3.08 -19.79 -10.59
C SER A 379 -2.44 -20.49 -11.78
N LYS A 380 -1.53 -21.44 -11.55
CA LYS A 380 -0.99 -22.31 -12.60
C LYS A 380 -2.01 -23.34 -13.10
N PHE A 381 -2.90 -23.84 -12.23
CA PHE A 381 -3.93 -24.81 -12.58
C PHE A 381 -5.11 -24.16 -13.33
N ARG A 382 -5.47 -22.93 -13.01
CA ARG A 382 -6.46 -22.14 -13.76
C ARG A 382 -5.90 -21.63 -15.10
N SER A 383 -4.57 -21.53 -15.22
CA SER A 383 -3.86 -21.36 -16.48
C SER A 383 -3.70 -22.68 -17.27
N SER A 384 -4.04 -23.84 -16.71
CA SER A 384 -3.81 -25.15 -17.33
C SER A 384 -5.10 -25.87 -17.76
N SER A 385 -6.27 -25.26 -17.57
CA SER A 385 -7.56 -25.82 -18.01
C SER A 385 -8.32 -24.87 -18.92
N THR A 386 -7.64 -24.34 -19.93
CA THR A 386 -8.22 -23.99 -21.23
C THR A 386 -7.06 -23.92 -22.22
N ASN A 387 -6.48 -25.10 -22.54
CA ASN A 387 -5.78 -25.28 -23.81
C ASN A 387 -6.83 -25.26 -24.93
N VAL A 388 -7.36 -24.06 -25.22
CA VAL A 388 -7.73 -23.74 -26.59
C VAL A 388 -6.44 -23.24 -27.20
N THR A 389 -5.80 -24.12 -27.98
CA THR A 389 -4.74 -23.76 -28.91
C THR A 389 -5.22 -22.61 -29.78
N THR A 390 -4.87 -21.38 -29.41
CA THR A 390 -4.72 -20.29 -30.37
C THR A 390 -3.24 -19.96 -30.37
N ALA A 391 -2.68 -19.93 -31.57
CA ALA A 391 -1.28 -19.66 -31.79
C ALA A 391 -0.87 -18.37 -31.06
N ASP A 392 0.36 -18.39 -30.55
CA ASP A 392 1.09 -17.22 -30.07
C ASP A 392 1.29 -16.26 -31.26
N SER A 393 0.24 -15.55 -31.64
CA SER A 393 0.34 -14.39 -32.52
C SER A 393 0.92 -13.28 -31.65
N GLN A 394 2.14 -12.86 -31.97
CA GLN A 394 2.66 -11.60 -31.48
C GLN A 394 1.56 -10.56 -31.68
N CYS A 395 1.05 -10.01 -30.58
CA CYS A 395 0.10 -8.93 -30.66
C CYS A 395 0.72 -7.78 -31.46
N VAL A 396 0.17 -7.54 -32.64
CA VAL A 396 0.48 -6.39 -33.47
C VAL A 396 -0.64 -5.39 -33.24
N VAL A 397 -0.30 -4.19 -32.75
CA VAL A 397 -1.26 -3.10 -32.56
C VAL A 397 -1.85 -2.75 -33.92
N ALA A 398 -3.16 -2.93 -34.09
CA ALA A 398 -3.85 -2.57 -35.31
C ALA A 398 -3.88 -1.04 -35.46
N PRO A 399 -3.66 -0.50 -36.67
CA PRO A 399 -3.82 0.93 -36.92
C PRO A 399 -5.27 1.35 -36.73
N PHE A 400 -5.51 2.64 -36.48
CA PHE A 400 -6.87 3.15 -36.34
C PHE A 400 -7.68 2.95 -37.63
N ARG A 401 -8.95 2.53 -37.49
CA ARG A 401 -9.86 2.26 -38.60
C ARG A 401 -10.55 3.54 -39.06
N GLU A 402 -9.76 4.56 -39.42
CA GLU A 402 -10.22 5.92 -39.73
C GLU A 402 -11.23 5.96 -40.89
N VAL A 403 -11.08 5.09 -41.89
CA VAL A 403 -12.00 5.01 -43.04
C VAL A 403 -13.39 4.49 -42.61
N GLU A 404 -13.41 3.48 -41.75
CA GLU A 404 -14.66 2.90 -41.21
C GLU A 404 -15.32 3.90 -40.25
N ALA A 405 -14.52 4.55 -39.40
CA ALA A 405 -14.98 5.64 -38.54
C ALA A 405 -15.62 6.79 -39.34
N ALA A 406 -14.99 7.22 -40.43
CA ALA A 406 -15.53 8.27 -41.29
C ALA A 406 -16.85 7.86 -41.99
N ASN A 407 -17.05 6.58 -42.29
CA ASN A 407 -18.32 6.09 -42.82
C ASN A 407 -19.42 6.11 -41.75
N LEU A 408 -19.11 5.72 -40.51
CA LEU A 408 -20.06 5.80 -39.40
C LEU A 408 -20.50 7.25 -39.11
N VAL A 409 -19.59 8.22 -39.23
CA VAL A 409 -19.94 9.66 -39.15
C VAL A 409 -20.88 10.05 -40.30
N LYS A 410 -20.65 9.57 -41.53
CA LYS A 410 -21.56 9.82 -42.67
C LYS A 410 -22.93 9.17 -42.49
N ASP A 411 -22.97 8.03 -41.82
CA ASP A 411 -24.21 7.31 -41.48
C ASP A 411 -24.99 7.98 -40.33
N GLY A 412 -24.47 9.09 -39.79
CA GLY A 412 -25.16 9.93 -38.81
C GLY A 412 -24.69 9.75 -37.37
N ALA A 413 -23.55 9.10 -37.13
CA ALA A 413 -22.96 9.03 -35.80
C ALA A 413 -22.41 10.41 -35.36
N VAL A 414 -22.71 10.78 -34.11
CA VAL A 414 -22.24 12.02 -33.48
C VAL A 414 -20.94 11.83 -32.70
N ILE A 415 -20.68 10.62 -32.23
CA ILE A 415 -19.42 10.23 -31.60
C ILE A 415 -18.97 8.91 -32.20
N VAL A 416 -17.74 8.86 -32.69
CA VAL A 416 -17.07 7.62 -33.07
C VAL A 416 -15.84 7.45 -32.19
N TYR A 417 -15.73 6.30 -31.54
CA TYR A 417 -14.69 5.99 -30.57
C TYR A 417 -14.02 4.66 -30.94
N HIS A 418 -12.73 4.70 -31.23
CA HIS A 418 -11.93 3.52 -31.55
C HIS A 418 -10.91 3.27 -30.44
N ARG A 419 -10.94 2.08 -29.85
CA ARG A 419 -9.99 1.59 -28.86
C ARG A 419 -9.12 0.49 -29.47
N THR A 420 -7.81 0.66 -29.46
CA THR A 420 -6.83 -0.35 -29.90
C THR A 420 -5.73 -0.59 -28.86
N ALA A 421 -4.99 -1.68 -28.96
CA ALA A 421 -3.92 -2.13 -28.05
C ALA A 421 -4.39 -2.70 -26.70
N GLY A 422 -3.59 -2.51 -25.63
CA GLY A 422 -3.81 -3.13 -24.32
C GLY A 422 -3.36 -4.60 -24.21
N PRO A 423 -3.55 -5.23 -23.05
CA PRO A 423 -2.96 -6.54 -22.72
C PRO A 423 -3.50 -7.71 -23.56
N GLN A 424 -4.67 -7.55 -24.18
CA GLN A 424 -5.28 -8.51 -25.10
C GLN A 424 -5.32 -8.03 -26.55
N CYS A 425 -4.80 -6.82 -26.82
CA CYS A 425 -4.71 -6.26 -28.16
C CYS A 425 -6.06 -6.21 -28.86
N VAL A 426 -7.01 -5.64 -28.11
CA VAL A 426 -8.36 -5.40 -28.58
C VAL A 426 -8.30 -4.37 -29.71
N ASP A 427 -9.19 -4.50 -30.68
CA ASP A 427 -9.45 -3.54 -31.73
C ASP A 427 -10.97 -3.37 -31.79
N GLU A 428 -11.50 -2.33 -31.17
CA GLU A 428 -12.94 -2.14 -30.98
C GLU A 428 -13.37 -0.73 -31.38
N LEU A 429 -14.24 -0.65 -32.39
CA LEU A 429 -14.78 0.58 -32.94
C LEU A 429 -16.23 0.74 -32.50
N PHE A 430 -16.55 1.89 -31.94
CA PHE A 430 -17.87 2.22 -31.43
C PHE A 430 -18.42 3.47 -32.12
N ALA A 431 -19.73 3.53 -32.30
CA ALA A 431 -20.45 4.71 -32.79
C ALA A 431 -21.69 4.96 -31.93
N ILE A 432 -21.92 6.23 -31.59
CA ILE A 432 -23.08 6.72 -30.85
C ILE A 432 -23.87 7.62 -31.78
N TYR A 433 -25.18 7.37 -31.87
CA TYR A 433 -26.11 8.11 -32.71
C TYR A 433 -27.01 9.04 -31.86
N PRO A 434 -27.53 10.14 -32.45
CA PRO A 434 -28.41 11.09 -31.74
C PRO A 434 -29.68 10.47 -31.15
N ASP A 435 -30.17 9.38 -31.74
CA ASP A 435 -31.37 8.65 -31.30
C ASP A 435 -31.11 7.73 -30.10
N GLY A 436 -29.91 7.76 -29.53
CA GLY A 436 -29.52 6.90 -28.40
C GLY A 436 -29.08 5.51 -28.81
N ARG A 437 -28.94 5.22 -30.10
CA ARG A 437 -28.36 3.94 -30.55
C ARG A 437 -26.84 3.97 -30.37
N VAL A 438 -26.27 2.91 -29.78
CA VAL A 438 -24.82 2.72 -29.63
C VAL A 438 -24.43 1.39 -30.24
N THR A 439 -23.59 1.43 -31.27
CA THR A 439 -23.06 0.24 -31.94
C THR A 439 -21.58 0.04 -31.63
N GLY A 440 -21.14 -1.19 -31.44
CA GLY A 440 -19.74 -1.56 -31.24
C GLY A 440 -19.35 -2.74 -32.11
N SER A 441 -18.17 -2.70 -32.72
CA SER A 441 -17.64 -3.75 -33.60
C SER A 441 -16.15 -4.01 -33.35
N ASP A 442 -15.77 -5.26 -33.16
CA ASP A 442 -14.36 -5.70 -33.13
C ASP A 442 -13.85 -6.23 -34.49
N GLY A 443 -14.62 -5.99 -35.56
CA GLY A 443 -14.37 -6.52 -36.91
C GLY A 443 -14.86 -7.96 -37.11
N VAL A 444 -15.31 -8.65 -36.06
CA VAL A 444 -15.86 -10.02 -36.13
C VAL A 444 -17.24 -10.11 -35.47
N LYS A 445 -17.45 -9.41 -34.36
CA LYS A 445 -18.68 -9.33 -33.59
C LYS A 445 -19.19 -7.89 -33.58
N GLU A 446 -20.50 -7.78 -33.72
CA GLU A 446 -21.22 -6.51 -33.61
C GLU A 446 -22.17 -6.60 -32.42
N VAL A 447 -22.20 -5.52 -31.62
CA VAL A 447 -23.06 -5.40 -30.44
C VAL A 447 -23.76 -4.05 -30.51
N GLU A 448 -25.04 -4.03 -30.13
CA GLU A 448 -25.85 -2.82 -30.10
C GLU A 448 -26.46 -2.63 -28.71
N LYS A 449 -26.50 -1.38 -28.24
CA LYS A 449 -27.09 -0.97 -26.97
C LYS A 449 -27.90 0.30 -27.20
N GLN A 450 -29.10 0.33 -26.64
CA GLN A 450 -29.95 1.51 -26.67
C GLN A 450 -29.82 2.28 -25.35
N ILE A 451 -29.57 3.59 -25.45
CA ILE A 451 -29.59 4.55 -24.33
C ILE A 451 -30.65 5.63 -24.60
N ALA A 452 -30.96 6.44 -23.59
CA ALA A 452 -31.92 7.52 -23.76
C ALA A 452 -31.31 8.63 -24.65
N PRO A 453 -32.03 9.19 -25.64
CA PRO A 453 -31.53 10.28 -26.47
C PRO A 453 -31.07 11.52 -25.66
N GLU A 454 -31.72 11.75 -24.52
CA GLU A 454 -31.37 12.83 -23.58
C GLU A 454 -29.96 12.64 -22.97
N GLU A 455 -29.53 11.40 -22.75
CA GLU A 455 -28.18 11.09 -22.25
C GLU A 455 -27.12 11.40 -23.30
N VAL A 456 -27.42 11.17 -24.59
CA VAL A 456 -26.51 11.52 -25.70
C VAL A 456 -26.37 13.03 -25.81
N GLU A 457 -27.46 13.77 -25.67
CA GLU A 457 -27.42 15.24 -25.72
C GLU A 457 -26.63 15.80 -24.53
N GLN A 458 -26.85 15.29 -23.31
CA GLN A 458 -26.10 15.70 -22.12
C GLN A 458 -24.60 15.41 -22.27
N LEU A 459 -24.25 14.25 -22.80
CA LEU A 459 -22.87 13.86 -23.10
C LEU A 459 -22.20 14.85 -24.07
N LEU A 460 -22.88 15.21 -25.16
CA LEU A 460 -22.36 16.14 -26.16
C LEU A 460 -22.19 17.57 -25.61
N VAL A 461 -23.12 18.01 -24.76
CA VAL A 461 -23.01 19.30 -24.06
C VAL A 461 -21.82 19.30 -23.10
N ALA A 462 -21.65 18.25 -22.27
CA ALA A 462 -20.53 18.14 -21.34
C ALA A 462 -19.19 18.15 -22.09
N ILE A 463 -19.05 17.34 -23.14
CA ILE A 463 -17.81 17.27 -23.93
C ILE A 463 -17.51 18.60 -24.63
N SER A 464 -18.52 19.24 -25.23
CA SER A 464 -18.32 20.47 -26.01
C SER A 464 -18.07 21.69 -25.13
N VAL A 465 -18.84 21.87 -24.05
CA VAL A 465 -18.82 23.08 -23.21
C VAL A 465 -17.89 22.92 -22.01
N GLU A 466 -17.94 21.80 -21.31
CA GLU A 466 -17.19 21.60 -20.06
C GLU A 466 -15.77 21.09 -20.31
N HIS A 467 -15.59 20.26 -21.35
CA HIS A 467 -14.28 19.69 -21.70
C HIS A 467 -13.61 20.38 -22.91
N LEU A 468 -14.21 21.48 -23.38
CA LEU A 468 -13.67 22.38 -24.40
C LEU A 468 -13.22 21.66 -25.68
N TRP A 469 -13.94 20.61 -26.09
CA TRP A 469 -13.47 19.67 -27.12
C TRP A 469 -13.09 20.35 -28.45
N PHE A 470 -13.91 21.30 -28.91
CA PHE A 470 -13.73 22.00 -30.18
C PHE A 470 -12.70 23.13 -30.14
N THR A 471 -12.09 23.41 -28.99
CA THR A 471 -11.04 24.44 -28.85
C THR A 471 -9.66 23.93 -29.25
N ASN A 472 -8.68 24.82 -29.42
CA ASN A 472 -7.29 24.42 -29.72
C ASN A 472 -6.58 23.69 -28.57
N GLU A 473 -7.22 23.55 -27.40
CA GLU A 473 -6.67 22.82 -26.25
C GLU A 473 -6.66 21.30 -26.45
N ILE A 474 -7.58 20.77 -27.26
CA ILE A 474 -7.57 19.37 -27.67
C ILE A 474 -6.67 19.20 -28.89
N TYR A 475 -5.60 18.42 -28.74
CA TYR A 475 -4.69 18.06 -29.83
C TYR A 475 -4.37 16.56 -29.79
N SER A 476 -4.10 16.00 -30.97
CA SER A 476 -3.73 14.59 -31.12
C SER A 476 -2.33 14.32 -30.58
N THR A 477 -2.20 13.28 -29.77
CA THR A 477 -0.94 12.89 -29.16
C THR A 477 -0.76 11.38 -29.27
N TYR A 478 -0.30 10.94 -30.44
CA TYR A 478 -0.04 9.53 -30.69
C TYR A 478 1.35 9.12 -30.19
N LEU A 479 1.38 8.17 -29.27
CA LEU A 479 2.60 7.52 -28.78
C LEU A 479 2.44 6.01 -29.00
N ASN A 480 3.55 5.28 -29.16
CA ASN A 480 3.46 3.82 -29.23
C ASN A 480 2.95 3.29 -27.88
N PRO A 481 1.80 2.61 -27.81
CA PRO A 481 1.22 2.17 -26.55
C PRO A 481 2.15 1.17 -25.85
N CYS A 482 2.36 1.38 -24.55
CA CYS A 482 2.97 0.37 -23.71
C CYS A 482 2.08 -0.88 -23.77
N ARG A 483 2.60 -2.11 -23.73
CA ARG A 483 1.80 -3.35 -23.88
C ARG A 483 0.56 -3.50 -22.96
N GLN A 484 0.40 -2.61 -21.97
CA GLN A 484 -0.76 -2.54 -21.06
C GLN A 484 -1.62 -1.27 -21.24
N CYS A 485 -1.20 -0.33 -22.08
CA CYS A 485 -1.85 0.93 -22.40
C CYS A 485 -2.76 0.75 -23.62
N PHE A 486 -3.92 1.38 -23.62
CA PHE A 486 -4.77 1.47 -24.81
C PHE A 486 -4.47 2.77 -25.56
N ALA A 487 -4.55 2.69 -26.89
CA ALA A 487 -4.57 3.85 -27.77
C ALA A 487 -6.00 4.10 -28.23
N HIS A 488 -6.37 5.38 -28.31
CA HIS A 488 -7.73 5.83 -28.57
C HIS A 488 -7.74 6.81 -29.73
N TYR A 489 -8.75 6.70 -30.57
CA TYR A 489 -9.13 7.69 -31.57
C TYR A 489 -10.58 8.08 -31.31
N ILE A 490 -10.87 9.37 -31.20
CA ILE A 490 -12.22 9.89 -30.97
C ILE A 490 -12.53 10.92 -32.03
N ASP A 491 -13.68 10.79 -32.67
CA ASP A 491 -14.25 11.76 -33.60
C ASP A 491 -15.61 12.22 -33.06
N ILE A 492 -15.79 13.52 -32.91
CA ILE A 492 -17.01 14.11 -32.35
C ILE A 492 -17.53 15.17 -33.30
N SER A 493 -18.81 15.05 -33.64
CA SER A 493 -19.57 16.00 -34.46
C SER A 493 -20.77 16.51 -33.67
N TYR A 494 -20.80 17.81 -33.40
CA TYR A 494 -21.88 18.45 -32.64
C TYR A 494 -22.07 19.91 -33.08
N ASN A 495 -23.33 20.34 -33.24
CA ASN A 495 -23.69 21.72 -33.62
C ASN A 495 -22.91 22.30 -34.82
N GLY A 496 -22.66 21.47 -35.84
CA GLY A 496 -21.96 21.88 -37.06
C GLY A 496 -20.44 22.01 -36.92
N GLN A 497 -19.87 21.65 -35.77
CA GLN A 497 -18.43 21.52 -35.54
C GLN A 497 -18.06 20.04 -35.50
N ALA A 498 -16.97 19.66 -36.17
CA ALA A 498 -16.44 18.30 -36.15
C ALA A 498 -14.95 18.33 -35.83
N LYS A 499 -14.51 17.45 -34.93
CA LYS A 499 -13.10 17.37 -34.55
C LYS A 499 -12.74 15.97 -34.09
N SER A 500 -11.65 15.45 -34.66
CA SER A 500 -11.02 14.21 -34.24
C SER A 500 -9.72 14.43 -33.48
N ALA A 501 -9.45 13.54 -32.52
CA ALA A 501 -8.23 13.54 -31.73
C ALA A 501 -7.79 12.11 -31.37
N THR A 502 -6.48 11.90 -31.27
CA THR A 502 -5.90 10.63 -30.81
C THR A 502 -5.13 10.79 -29.50
N GLY A 503 -5.09 9.73 -28.70
CA GLY A 503 -4.38 9.73 -27.42
C GLY A 503 -4.08 8.33 -26.91
N VAL A 504 -3.21 8.23 -25.91
CA VAL A 504 -2.80 6.96 -25.30
C VAL A 504 -2.91 7.07 -23.78
N ASP A 505 -3.48 6.03 -23.16
CA ASP A 505 -3.69 5.97 -21.71
C ASP A 505 -2.39 6.14 -20.93
N GLY A 506 -2.47 6.91 -19.83
CA GLY A 506 -1.37 7.04 -18.85
C GLY A 506 -0.19 7.89 -19.31
N THR A 507 -0.33 8.62 -20.42
CA THR A 507 0.72 9.53 -20.91
C THR A 507 0.52 10.94 -20.37
N THR A 508 1.62 11.61 -20.02
CA THR A 508 1.61 13.04 -19.59
C THR A 508 1.33 14.00 -20.75
N ALA A 509 1.19 13.48 -21.96
CA ALA A 509 1.04 14.25 -23.18
C ALA A 509 -0.43 14.40 -23.59
N MET A 510 -1.33 13.61 -22.98
CA MET A 510 -2.78 13.63 -23.21
C MET A 510 -3.41 14.87 -22.56
N PRO A 511 -4.14 15.72 -23.32
CA PRO A 511 -4.83 16.89 -22.77
C PRO A 511 -5.87 16.50 -21.71
N PRO A 512 -6.05 17.28 -20.63
CA PRO A 512 -7.04 16.99 -19.59
C PRO A 512 -8.46 16.82 -20.14
N GLY A 513 -8.92 17.72 -21.03
CA GLY A 513 -10.24 17.63 -21.66
C GLY A 513 -10.44 16.35 -22.47
N TYR A 514 -9.37 15.81 -23.06
CA TYR A 514 -9.41 14.53 -23.78
C TYR A 514 -9.63 13.35 -22.82
N ALA A 515 -9.01 13.37 -21.64
CA ALA A 515 -9.21 12.35 -20.61
C ALA A 515 -10.60 12.39 -19.97
N PHE A 516 -11.17 13.58 -19.77
CA PHE A 516 -12.53 13.72 -19.24
C PHE A 516 -13.58 13.25 -20.24
N ALA A 517 -13.48 13.64 -21.52
CA ALA A 517 -14.41 13.14 -22.55
C ALA A 517 -14.38 11.61 -22.67
N LEU A 518 -13.19 11.00 -22.55
CA LEU A 518 -13.04 9.55 -22.53
C LEU A 518 -13.75 8.89 -21.32
N ALA A 519 -13.73 9.56 -20.16
CA ALA A 519 -14.39 9.08 -18.94
C ALA A 519 -15.93 9.14 -19.04
N GLU A 520 -16.46 10.12 -19.77
CA GLU A 520 -17.90 10.27 -20.05
C GLU A 520 -18.41 9.31 -21.13
N ILE A 521 -17.60 9.03 -22.17
CA ILE A 521 -18.00 8.13 -23.26
C ILE A 521 -18.01 6.65 -22.82
N ARG A 522 -16.99 6.22 -22.06
CA ARG A 522 -16.78 4.79 -21.72
C ARG A 522 -17.97 4.08 -21.06
N PRO A 523 -18.67 4.67 -20.07
CA PRO A 523 -19.82 4.02 -19.40
C PRO A 523 -21.00 3.71 -20.34
N LEU A 524 -21.11 4.43 -21.45
CA LEU A 524 -22.21 4.30 -22.39
C LEU A 524 -21.99 3.16 -23.39
N LEU A 525 -20.74 2.72 -23.58
CA LEU A 525 -20.39 1.69 -24.56
C LEU A 525 -20.88 0.28 -24.15
N PRO A 526 -21.29 -0.55 -25.12
CA PRO A 526 -21.55 -1.97 -24.89
C PRO A 526 -20.25 -2.75 -24.66
N GLU A 527 -20.31 -3.83 -23.88
CA GLU A 527 -19.19 -4.76 -23.72
C GLU A 527 -19.15 -5.74 -24.92
N ILE A 528 -18.10 -5.68 -25.74
CA ILE A 528 -17.88 -6.62 -26.87
C ILE A 528 -17.12 -7.86 -26.38
N ASN A 529 -16.11 -7.65 -25.54
CA ASN A 529 -15.33 -8.70 -24.90
C ASN A 529 -15.51 -8.60 -23.38
N PRO A 530 -16.36 -9.45 -22.76
CA PRO A 530 -16.46 -9.49 -21.31
C PRO A 530 -15.09 -9.90 -20.75
N ALA A 531 -14.57 -9.13 -19.78
CA ALA A 531 -13.35 -9.51 -19.09
C ALA A 531 -13.52 -10.93 -18.49
N PRO A 532 -12.52 -11.83 -18.62
CA PRO A 532 -12.61 -13.19 -18.12
C PRO A 532 -12.71 -13.29 -16.58
#